data_AF-A0A965X6D2-F1
#
_entry.id   AF-A0A965X6D2-F1
#
_cell.length_a   1.000
_cell.length_b   1.000
_cell.length_c   1.000
_cell.angle_alpha   90.00
_cell.angle_beta   90.00
_cell.angle_gamma   90.00
#
_symmetry.space_group_name_H-M   'P 1'
#
loop_
_entity.id
_entity.type
_entity.pdbx_description
1 polymer ?
#
loop_
_entity_poly.entity_id
_entity_poly.type
_entity_poly.pdbx_seq_one_letter_code
_entity_poly.pdbx_strand_id
1 'polypeptide(L)'
;MTRTNNMKPSPDLFQEYRRIHARALAESEERRRAVFAQLPRLLEIARERKDQTFALGQDLLHTADKAATRRAYALTMKALMQEESAILRENNIPPAFLQPAWRCPACEDTGYVTGREGGRHMCACLTQRVLEERFAQSSLSPEERFETFREDVFPTERQRKATCRARDICLCYAEGFPDNDPKGLLLLGQGGLGKTFLLNAVATRVVERGYSVLNLPAYALVQTVLSCMSSRQPLPDFTLPDLLVLDDLGAEPMLNNITREQLSNLLDARQRKGLATAFSSNFTREQIIEEYGERFAFRLLSPRSTLTLELLGDNLRTRL
;
A
#
# COMPACT_ATOMS: atom_id res chain seq x y z
N MET A 1 2.70 6.08 29.35
CA MET A 1 2.38 6.12 27.90
C MET A 1 3.62 6.53 27.13
N THR A 2 4.55 5.60 26.95
CA THR A 2 5.79 5.78 26.19
C THR A 2 5.45 5.79 24.70
N ARG A 3 5.71 6.91 24.02
CA ARG A 3 5.51 7.06 22.58
C ARG A 3 6.43 6.07 21.84
N THR A 4 5.88 4.95 21.39
CA THR A 4 6.46 4.08 20.35
C THR A 4 6.54 4.88 19.07
N ASN A 5 7.71 5.38 18.72
CA ASN A 5 7.91 6.13 17.48
C ASN A 5 9.21 5.67 16.82
N ASN A 6 9.24 4.39 16.42
CA ASN A 6 10.46 3.72 15.95
C ASN A 6 10.49 3.44 14.44
N MET A 7 9.50 3.90 13.68
CA MET A 7 9.49 3.81 12.21
C MET A 7 9.19 5.16 11.57
N LYS A 8 10.01 6.16 11.93
CA LYS A 8 10.05 7.43 11.20
C LYS A 8 10.88 7.28 9.93
N PRO A 9 10.52 7.96 8.83
CA PRO A 9 11.36 8.05 7.66
C PRO A 9 12.73 8.66 7.99
N SER A 10 13.77 8.17 7.31
CA SER A 10 15.12 8.73 7.42
C SER A 10 15.14 10.17 6.88
N PRO A 11 16.07 11.04 7.35
CA PRO A 11 16.23 12.39 6.80
C PRO A 11 16.44 12.38 5.27
N ASP A 12 17.16 11.39 4.77
CA ASP A 12 17.44 11.20 3.35
C ASP A 12 16.15 10.89 2.57
N LEU A 13 15.30 9.99 3.08
CA LEU A 13 14.00 9.67 2.47
C LEU A 13 13.05 10.88 2.47
N PHE A 14 13.03 11.66 3.55
CA PHE A 14 12.29 12.93 3.58
C PHE A 14 12.81 13.93 2.54
N GLN A 15 14.12 14.00 2.32
CA GLN A 15 14.71 14.86 1.31
C GLN A 15 14.40 14.35 -0.11
N GLU A 16 14.39 13.03 -0.32
CA GLU A 16 13.99 12.40 -1.57
C GLU A 16 12.58 12.83 -1.98
N TYR A 17 11.59 12.67 -1.08
CA TYR A 17 10.19 13.04 -1.34
C TYR A 17 10.04 14.55 -1.64
N ARG A 18 10.70 15.42 -0.86
CA ARG A 18 10.71 16.87 -1.13
C ARG A 18 11.27 17.20 -2.51
N ARG A 19 12.34 16.52 -2.93
CA ARG A 19 12.95 16.72 -4.25
C ARG A 19 12.03 16.27 -5.37
N ILE A 20 11.37 15.11 -5.22
CA ILE A 20 10.42 14.58 -6.21
C ILE A 20 9.25 15.56 -6.37
N HIS A 21 8.63 15.98 -5.26
CA HIS A 21 7.53 16.94 -5.27
C HIS A 21 7.91 18.27 -5.93
N ALA A 22 9.05 18.85 -5.53
CA ALA A 22 9.53 20.11 -6.09
C ALA A 22 9.83 20.00 -7.60
N ARG A 23 10.39 18.87 -8.04
CA ARG A 23 10.64 18.59 -9.45
C ARG A 23 9.34 18.52 -10.25
N ALA A 24 8.34 17.79 -9.76
CA ALA A 24 7.05 17.67 -10.43
C ALA A 24 6.35 19.04 -10.60
N LEU A 25 6.44 19.90 -9.57
CA LEU A 25 5.96 21.28 -9.64
C LEU A 25 6.72 22.11 -10.68
N ALA A 26 8.05 22.07 -10.67
CA ALA A 26 8.88 22.83 -11.60
C ALA A 26 8.64 22.43 -13.06
N GLU A 27 8.59 21.12 -13.34
CA GLU A 27 8.29 20.59 -14.68
C GLU A 27 6.88 20.99 -15.14
N SER A 28 5.89 21.00 -14.24
CA SER A 28 4.54 21.49 -14.54
C SER A 28 4.54 22.97 -14.87
N GLU A 29 5.29 23.77 -14.13
CA GLU A 29 5.36 25.22 -14.37
C GLU A 29 6.08 25.54 -15.69
N GLU A 30 7.13 24.79 -16.03
CA GLU A 30 7.78 24.90 -17.33
C GLU A 30 6.82 24.59 -18.48
N ARG A 31 6.05 23.49 -18.38
CA ARG A 31 4.99 23.18 -19.36
C ARG A 31 3.97 24.31 -19.47
N ARG A 32 3.50 24.85 -18.35
CA ARG A 32 2.56 25.99 -18.32
C ARG A 32 3.14 27.23 -19.00
N ARG A 33 4.40 27.58 -18.71
CA ARG A 33 5.09 28.71 -19.31
C ARG A 33 5.22 28.56 -20.82
N ALA A 34 5.61 27.37 -21.30
CA ALA A 34 5.71 27.09 -22.72
C ALA A 34 4.36 27.24 -23.44
N VAL A 35 3.29 26.69 -22.85
CA VAL A 35 1.93 26.80 -23.40
C VAL A 35 1.45 28.26 -23.40
N PHE A 36 1.66 29.00 -22.32
CA PHE A 36 1.23 30.40 -22.21
C PHE A 36 2.02 31.34 -23.13
N ALA A 37 3.27 31.01 -23.45
CA ALA A 37 4.05 31.76 -24.44
C ALA A 37 3.48 31.59 -25.86
N GLN A 38 2.95 30.41 -26.18
CA GLN A 38 2.32 30.13 -27.48
C GLN A 38 0.86 30.60 -27.55
N LEU A 39 0.16 30.59 -26.41
CA LEU A 39 -1.25 30.96 -26.28
C LEU A 39 -1.41 32.07 -25.22
N PRO A 40 -1.07 33.34 -25.55
CA PRO A 40 -1.09 34.44 -24.59
C PRO A 40 -2.46 34.67 -23.93
N ARG A 41 -3.56 34.34 -24.63
CA ARG A 41 -4.91 34.46 -24.09
C ARG A 41 -5.12 33.63 -22.81
N LEU A 42 -4.45 32.47 -22.68
CA LEU A 42 -4.50 31.67 -21.45
C LEU A 42 -3.87 32.39 -20.26
N LEU A 43 -2.79 33.16 -20.50
CA LEU A 43 -2.16 33.98 -19.46
C LEU A 43 -3.06 35.16 -19.06
N GLU A 44 -3.73 35.79 -20.02
CA GLU A 44 -4.71 36.85 -19.76
C GLU A 44 -5.87 36.33 -18.91
N ILE A 45 -6.48 35.21 -19.29
CA ILE A 45 -7.55 34.57 -18.52
C ILE A 45 -7.09 34.25 -17.08
N ALA A 46 -5.86 33.74 -16.91
CA ALA A 46 -5.31 33.47 -15.59
C ALA A 46 -5.17 34.75 -14.73
N ARG A 47 -4.79 35.89 -15.33
CA ARG A 47 -4.73 37.20 -14.67
C ARG A 47 -6.12 37.73 -14.34
N GLU A 48 -7.03 37.72 -15.32
CA GLU A 48 -8.43 38.14 -15.15
C GLU A 48 -9.12 37.37 -14.01
N ARG A 49 -8.93 36.05 -13.94
CA ARG A 49 -9.46 35.23 -12.83
C ARG A 49 -8.93 35.67 -11.46
N LYS A 50 -7.64 35.99 -11.36
CA LYS A 50 -7.03 36.48 -10.12
C LYS A 50 -7.58 37.85 -9.73
N ASP A 51 -7.70 38.76 -10.69
CA ASP A 51 -8.20 40.11 -10.46
C ASP A 51 -9.68 40.10 -10.05
N GLN A 52 -10.50 39.26 -10.69
CA GLN A 52 -11.90 39.05 -10.30
C GLN A 52 -12.05 38.46 -8.89
N THR A 53 -11.16 37.54 -8.50
CA THR A 53 -11.17 36.96 -7.14
C THR A 53 -10.79 38.02 -6.10
N PHE A 54 -9.82 38.87 -6.41
CA PHE A 54 -9.42 39.98 -5.54
C PHE A 54 -10.53 41.04 -5.43
N ALA A 55 -11.15 41.42 -6.54
CA ALA A 55 -12.28 42.34 -6.59
C ALA A 55 -13.47 41.81 -5.77
N LEU A 56 -13.82 40.52 -5.91
CA LEU A 56 -14.86 39.88 -5.08
C LEU A 56 -14.57 40.05 -3.58
N GLY A 57 -13.32 39.86 -3.17
CA GLY A 57 -12.91 40.04 -1.77
C GLY A 57 -13.19 41.45 -1.26
N GLN A 58 -12.89 42.47 -2.07
CA GLN A 58 -13.18 43.87 -1.74
C GLN A 58 -14.68 44.16 -1.74
N ASP A 59 -15.40 43.73 -2.78
CA ASP A 59 -16.83 43.98 -2.93
C ASP A 59 -17.64 43.40 -1.77
N LEU A 60 -17.27 42.20 -1.29
CA LEU A 60 -17.94 41.54 -0.16
C LEU A 60 -17.78 42.27 1.19
N LEU A 61 -16.80 43.16 1.33
CA LEU A 61 -16.61 43.99 2.53
C LEU A 61 -17.55 45.20 2.54
N HIS A 62 -17.89 45.72 1.36
CA HIS A 62 -18.62 46.98 1.22
C HIS A 62 -20.07 46.82 0.74
N THR A 63 -20.42 45.67 0.14
CA THR A 63 -21.77 45.41 -0.38
C THR A 63 -22.75 44.95 0.69
N ALA A 64 -23.98 45.47 0.62
CA ALA A 64 -25.11 44.98 1.41
C ALA A 64 -25.66 43.65 0.86
N ASP A 65 -25.64 43.46 -0.46
CA ASP A 65 -26.11 42.23 -1.12
C ASP A 65 -24.95 41.33 -1.54
N LYS A 66 -24.46 40.57 -0.56
CA LYS A 66 -23.40 39.57 -0.74
C LYS A 66 -23.82 38.43 -1.67
N ALA A 67 -25.12 38.13 -1.76
CA ALA A 67 -25.61 37.03 -2.57
C ALA A 67 -25.57 37.38 -4.06
N ALA A 68 -26.04 38.58 -4.44
CA ALA A 68 -25.95 39.06 -5.82
C ALA A 68 -24.49 39.16 -6.29
N THR A 69 -23.60 39.69 -5.44
CA THR A 69 -22.17 39.82 -5.73
C THR A 69 -21.50 38.46 -6.00
N ARG A 70 -21.79 37.45 -5.18
CA ARG A 70 -21.30 36.07 -5.40
C ARG A 70 -21.82 35.45 -6.69
N ARG A 71 -23.09 35.71 -7.06
CA ARG A 71 -23.68 35.22 -8.32
C ARG A 71 -22.99 35.85 -9.54
N ALA A 72 -22.79 37.17 -9.53
CA ALA A 72 -22.11 37.87 -10.62
C ALA A 72 -20.69 37.33 -10.83
N TYR A 73 -19.91 37.19 -9.75
CA TYR A 73 -18.58 36.57 -9.78
C TYR A 73 -18.62 35.14 -10.34
N ALA A 74 -19.58 34.31 -9.89
CA ALA A 74 -19.69 32.93 -10.35
C ALA A 74 -19.97 32.84 -11.86
N LEU A 75 -20.78 33.76 -12.41
CA LEU A 75 -21.03 33.84 -13.85
C LEU A 75 -19.76 34.20 -14.63
N THR A 76 -19.03 35.22 -14.18
CA THR A 76 -17.76 35.63 -14.81
C THR A 76 -16.72 34.52 -14.75
N MET A 77 -16.55 33.86 -13.59
CA MET A 77 -15.62 32.73 -13.46
C MET A 77 -16.00 31.57 -14.36
N LYS A 78 -17.29 31.26 -14.47
CA LYS A 78 -17.76 30.21 -15.37
C LYS A 78 -17.43 30.53 -16.83
N ALA A 79 -17.64 31.77 -17.28
CA ALA A 79 -17.31 32.17 -18.64
C ALA A 79 -15.80 32.04 -18.93
N LEU A 80 -14.94 32.53 -18.03
CA LEU A 80 -13.49 32.43 -18.18
C LEU A 80 -12.99 30.99 -18.15
N MET A 81 -13.54 30.13 -17.29
CA MET A 81 -13.21 28.69 -17.28
C MET A 81 -13.66 27.98 -18.55
N GLN A 82 -14.81 28.36 -19.11
CA GLN A 82 -15.29 27.82 -20.37
C GLN A 82 -14.37 28.23 -21.53
N GLU A 83 -13.96 29.49 -21.58
CA GLU A 83 -13.01 30.01 -22.57
C GLU A 83 -11.65 29.28 -22.48
N GLU A 84 -11.07 29.18 -21.27
CA GLU A 84 -9.84 28.42 -21.03
C GLU A 84 -9.95 26.98 -21.55
N SER A 85 -11.06 26.30 -21.23
CA SER A 85 -11.29 24.92 -21.67
C SER A 85 -11.44 24.78 -23.19
N ALA A 86 -12.01 25.77 -23.87
CA ALA A 86 -12.18 25.79 -25.32
C ALA A 86 -10.82 25.93 -26.01
N ILE A 87 -10.01 26.89 -25.57
CA ILE A 87 -8.65 27.12 -26.10
C ILE A 87 -7.79 25.88 -25.93
N LEU A 88 -7.81 25.24 -24.76
CA LEU A 88 -7.05 24.01 -24.53
C LEU A 88 -7.51 22.86 -25.44
N ARG A 89 -8.82 22.71 -25.64
CA ARG A 89 -9.39 21.67 -26.52
C ARG A 89 -9.01 21.89 -27.99
N GLU A 90 -9.13 23.12 -28.48
CA GLU A 90 -8.79 23.48 -29.86
C GLU A 90 -7.32 23.22 -30.19
N ASN A 91 -6.44 23.32 -29.19
CA ASN A 91 -5.01 23.07 -29.33
C ASN A 91 -4.59 21.63 -28.93
N ASN A 92 -5.54 20.72 -28.69
CA ASN A 92 -5.30 19.34 -28.26
C ASN A 92 -4.44 19.23 -26.98
N ILE A 93 -4.56 20.20 -26.06
CA ILE A 93 -3.83 20.21 -24.79
C ILE A 93 -4.76 19.68 -23.69
N PRO A 94 -4.54 18.47 -23.15
CA PRO A 94 -5.37 17.97 -22.06
C PRO A 94 -5.10 18.78 -20.77
N PRO A 95 -6.11 19.16 -19.98
CA PRO A 95 -5.90 19.94 -18.74
C PRO A 95 -4.90 19.30 -17.76
N ALA A 96 -4.84 17.97 -17.72
CA ALA A 96 -3.89 17.21 -16.89
C ALA A 96 -2.41 17.45 -17.28
N PHE A 97 -2.12 17.81 -18.53
CA PHE A 97 -0.76 18.14 -18.98
C PHE A 97 -0.20 19.37 -18.26
N LEU A 98 -1.07 20.32 -17.90
CA LEU A 98 -0.72 21.54 -17.17
C LEU A 98 -0.61 21.35 -15.66
N GLN A 99 -0.89 20.14 -15.17
CA GLN A 99 -0.78 19.76 -13.76
C GLN A 99 0.54 19.02 -13.50
N PRO A 100 1.01 19.00 -12.23
CA PRO A 100 2.14 18.17 -11.84
C PRO A 100 1.84 16.69 -12.04
N ALA A 101 2.79 15.96 -12.59
CA ALA A 101 2.72 14.52 -12.75
C ALA A 101 3.26 13.86 -11.47
N TRP A 102 2.39 13.63 -10.51
CA TRP A 102 2.76 13.02 -9.23
C TRP A 102 3.17 11.56 -9.40
N ARG A 103 4.25 11.13 -8.73
CA ARG A 103 4.60 9.71 -8.63
C ARG A 103 3.56 8.95 -7.80
N CYS A 104 3.10 9.55 -6.71
CA CYS A 104 2.02 9.01 -5.88
C CYS A 104 0.81 9.97 -5.91
N PRO A 105 -0.30 9.61 -6.59
CA PRO A 105 -1.48 10.46 -6.67
C PRO A 105 -2.19 10.62 -5.31
N ALA A 106 -1.99 9.68 -4.36
CA ALA A 106 -2.65 9.74 -3.06
C ALA A 106 -2.08 10.83 -2.14
N CYS A 107 -0.77 11.07 -2.19
CA CYS A 107 -0.10 12.05 -1.32
C CYS A 107 0.57 13.20 -2.08
N GLU A 108 0.47 13.23 -3.40
CA GLU A 108 1.11 14.23 -4.26
C GLU A 108 2.62 14.35 -3.98
N ASP A 109 3.28 13.21 -3.81
CA ASP A 109 4.71 13.09 -3.47
C ASP A 109 5.14 13.76 -2.16
N THR A 110 4.20 14.12 -1.30
CA THR A 110 4.52 14.62 0.06
C THR A 110 4.82 13.49 1.04
N GLY A 111 4.39 12.26 0.72
CA GLY A 111 4.53 11.08 1.57
C GLY A 111 3.54 11.01 2.74
N TYR A 112 2.61 11.97 2.86
CA TYR A 112 1.61 12.00 3.92
C TYR A 112 0.22 12.26 3.37
N VAL A 113 -0.76 11.67 4.04
CA VAL A 113 -2.19 11.85 3.73
C VAL A 113 -2.94 12.29 4.99
N THR A 114 -4.03 13.02 4.79
CA THR A 114 -4.92 13.43 5.88
C THR A 114 -6.05 12.41 6.00
N GLY A 115 -6.16 11.77 7.16
CA GLY A 115 -7.23 10.81 7.43
C GLY A 115 -8.60 11.48 7.58
N ARG A 116 -9.67 10.66 7.55
CA ARG A 116 -11.05 11.13 7.70
C ARG A 116 -11.29 11.88 9.02
N GLU A 117 -10.52 11.56 10.06
CA GLU A 117 -10.56 12.20 11.38
C GLU A 117 -9.64 13.44 11.48
N GLY A 118 -9.07 13.91 10.37
CA GLY A 118 -8.18 15.09 10.32
C GLY A 118 -6.73 14.84 10.74
N GLY A 119 -6.38 13.62 11.18
CA GLY A 119 -5.02 13.25 11.53
C GLY A 119 -4.13 13.01 10.29
N ARG A 120 -2.95 13.63 10.27
CA ARG A 120 -1.92 13.36 9.24
C ARG A 120 -1.21 12.05 9.54
N HIS A 121 -1.18 11.14 8.58
CA HIS A 121 -0.48 9.86 8.69
C HIS A 121 0.37 9.60 7.44
N MET A 122 1.32 8.68 7.57
CA MET A 122 2.21 8.31 6.48
C MET A 122 1.41 7.65 5.36
N CYS A 123 1.62 8.11 4.13
CA CYS A 123 1.05 7.45 2.97
C CYS A 123 1.69 6.08 2.78
N ALA A 124 0.94 5.12 2.27
CA ALA A 124 1.43 3.78 1.96
C ALA A 124 2.72 3.79 1.10
N CYS A 125 2.87 4.73 0.17
CA CYS A 125 4.10 4.84 -0.63
C CYS A 125 5.33 5.17 0.23
N LEU A 126 5.19 6.06 1.22
CA LEU A 126 6.29 6.41 2.13
C LEU A 126 6.50 5.28 3.15
N THR A 127 5.41 4.68 3.64
CA THR A 127 5.47 3.48 4.50
C THR A 127 6.26 2.36 3.83
N GLN A 128 5.98 2.09 2.55
CA GLN A 128 6.68 1.07 1.78
C GLN A 128 8.19 1.33 1.72
N ARG A 129 8.59 2.57 1.44
CA ARG A 129 10.01 2.97 1.40
C ARG A 129 10.69 2.84 2.77
N VAL A 130 9.98 3.19 3.85
CA VAL A 130 10.49 3.00 5.22
C VAL A 130 10.69 1.52 5.53
N LEU A 131 9.77 0.65 5.08
CA LEU A 131 9.90 -0.79 5.26
C LEU A 131 11.11 -1.35 4.49
N GLU A 132 11.28 -0.93 3.23
CA GLU A 132 12.42 -1.32 2.39
C GLU A 132 13.78 -0.90 2.99
N GLU A 133 13.89 0.33 3.54
CA GLU A 133 15.11 0.79 4.21
C GLU A 133 15.43 0.00 5.49
N ARG A 134 14.39 -0.42 6.22
CA ARG A 134 14.53 -1.08 7.54
C ARG A 134 14.75 -2.59 7.42
N PHE A 135 14.11 -3.22 6.45
CA PHE A 135 14.09 -4.66 6.30
C PHE A 135 14.70 -5.05 4.96
N ALA A 136 16.03 -5.14 4.92
CA ALA A 136 16.76 -5.58 3.71
C ALA A 136 16.35 -7.00 3.25
N GLN A 137 15.80 -7.81 4.16
CA GLN A 137 15.28 -9.15 3.87
C GLN A 137 13.84 -9.12 3.30
N SER A 138 13.22 -7.95 3.21
CA SER A 138 11.91 -7.79 2.57
C SER A 138 12.04 -8.09 1.10
N SER A 139 11.38 -9.14 0.63
CA SER A 139 11.44 -9.56 -0.77
C SER A 139 10.07 -9.44 -1.40
N LEU A 140 9.88 -8.39 -2.20
CA LEU A 140 8.80 -8.37 -3.19
C LEU A 140 9.44 -8.78 -4.51
N SER A 141 9.18 -10.01 -4.95
CA SER A 141 9.66 -10.45 -6.25
C SER A 141 8.83 -9.77 -7.35
N PRO A 142 9.44 -8.95 -8.22
CA PRO A 142 8.71 -8.34 -9.32
C PRO A 142 8.23 -9.37 -10.35
N GLU A 143 8.75 -10.60 -10.31
CA GLU A 143 8.41 -11.67 -11.26
C GLU A 143 7.27 -12.57 -10.76
N GLU A 144 7.00 -12.61 -9.46
CA GLU A 144 5.96 -13.48 -8.89
C GLU A 144 4.64 -12.73 -8.76
N ARG A 145 3.88 -12.74 -9.86
CA ARG A 145 2.60 -12.03 -10.01
C ARG A 145 1.51 -12.98 -10.47
N PHE A 146 0.25 -12.54 -10.37
CA PHE A 146 -0.85 -13.32 -10.93
C PHE A 146 -0.72 -13.48 -12.45
N GLU A 147 -0.19 -12.48 -13.14
CA GLU A 147 0.02 -12.47 -14.60
C GLU A 147 1.09 -13.47 -15.06
N THR A 148 2.06 -13.79 -14.21
CA THR A 148 3.15 -14.73 -14.52
C THR A 148 2.87 -16.15 -14.03
N PHE A 149 1.69 -16.39 -13.46
CA PHE A 149 1.28 -17.71 -13.00
C PHE A 149 1.13 -18.67 -14.18
N ARG A 150 1.83 -19.80 -14.10
CA ARG A 150 1.85 -20.83 -15.13
C ARG A 150 1.10 -22.07 -14.66
N GLU A 151 0.04 -22.46 -15.37
CA GLU A 151 -0.78 -23.64 -15.04
C GLU A 151 -0.14 -24.95 -15.51
N ASP A 152 0.68 -24.89 -16.55
CA ASP A 152 1.33 -26.02 -17.21
C ASP A 152 2.39 -26.70 -16.35
N VAL A 153 2.95 -26.00 -15.35
CA VAL A 153 3.91 -26.56 -14.40
C VAL A 153 3.31 -27.61 -13.46
N PHE A 154 1.98 -27.62 -13.29
CA PHE A 154 1.31 -28.58 -12.40
C PHE A 154 1.07 -29.93 -13.11
N PRO A 155 1.63 -31.02 -12.58
CA PRO A 155 1.74 -32.32 -13.26
C PRO A 155 0.41 -33.06 -13.38
N THR A 156 -0.43 -33.01 -12.33
CA THR A 156 -1.72 -33.70 -12.31
C THR A 156 -2.85 -32.70 -12.54
N GLU A 157 -3.88 -33.13 -13.27
CA GLU A 157 -5.07 -32.30 -13.50
C GLU A 157 -5.74 -31.87 -12.18
N ARG A 158 -5.76 -32.78 -11.19
CA ARG A 158 -6.28 -32.51 -9.85
C ARG A 158 -5.51 -31.38 -9.15
N GLN A 159 -4.18 -31.46 -9.13
CA GLN A 159 -3.33 -30.41 -8.53
C GLN A 159 -3.49 -29.09 -9.28
N ARG A 160 -3.48 -29.13 -10.62
CA ARG A 160 -3.67 -27.93 -11.45
C ARG A 160 -4.98 -27.22 -11.12
N LYS A 161 -6.11 -27.94 -11.15
CA LYS A 161 -7.44 -27.39 -10.83
C LYS A 161 -7.49 -26.81 -9.42
N ALA A 162 -6.92 -27.51 -8.44
CA ALA A 162 -6.87 -27.04 -7.05
C ALA A 162 -6.05 -25.75 -6.91
N THR A 163 -4.86 -25.69 -7.51
CA THR A 163 -4.01 -24.50 -7.41
C THR A 163 -4.54 -23.32 -8.21
N CYS A 164 -5.19 -23.54 -9.36
CA CYS A 164 -5.87 -22.46 -10.10
C CYS A 164 -7.00 -21.86 -9.25
N ARG A 165 -7.80 -22.70 -8.58
CA ARG A 165 -8.81 -22.22 -7.65
C ARG A 165 -8.20 -21.44 -6.49
N ALA A 166 -7.08 -21.91 -5.93
CA ALA A 166 -6.37 -21.18 -4.88
C ALA A 166 -5.84 -19.82 -5.37
N ARG A 167 -5.27 -19.77 -6.59
CA ARG A 167 -4.86 -18.54 -7.26
C ARG A 167 -6.03 -17.57 -7.38
N ASP A 168 -7.18 -18.03 -7.88
CA ASP A 168 -8.36 -17.16 -8.08
C ASP A 168 -8.86 -16.59 -6.74
N ILE A 169 -8.84 -17.40 -5.68
CA ILE A 169 -9.18 -16.93 -4.34
C ILE A 169 -8.15 -15.91 -3.83
N CYS A 170 -6.85 -16.14 -4.04
CA CYS A 170 -5.79 -15.19 -3.69
C CYS A 170 -5.91 -13.89 -4.47
N LEU A 171 -6.27 -13.94 -5.75
CA LEU A 171 -6.52 -12.76 -6.58
C LEU A 171 -7.71 -11.96 -6.04
N CYS A 172 -8.86 -12.61 -5.81
CA CYS A 172 -10.02 -11.97 -5.18
C CYS A 172 -9.68 -11.37 -3.82
N TYR A 173 -8.86 -12.05 -3.02
CA TYR A 173 -8.38 -11.53 -1.75
C TYR A 173 -7.57 -10.24 -1.94
N ALA A 174 -6.59 -10.25 -2.86
CA ALA A 174 -5.75 -9.08 -3.12
C ALA A 174 -6.55 -7.90 -3.70
N GLU A 175 -7.56 -8.16 -4.54
CA GLU A 175 -8.46 -7.15 -5.11
C GLU A 175 -9.48 -6.60 -4.10
N GLY A 176 -9.86 -7.39 -3.10
CA GLY A 176 -10.76 -6.98 -2.00
C GLY A 176 -10.09 -6.16 -0.89
N PHE A 177 -8.77 -6.02 -0.90
CA PHE A 177 -8.00 -5.29 0.12
C PHE A 177 -8.39 -3.79 0.23
N PRO A 178 -8.41 -3.18 1.42
CA PRO A 178 -8.19 -3.74 2.74
C PRO A 178 -9.48 -4.30 3.35
N ASP A 179 -10.60 -4.27 2.63
CA ASP A 179 -11.95 -4.51 3.14
C ASP A 179 -12.31 -6.00 3.26
N ASN A 180 -11.34 -6.90 3.07
CA ASN A 180 -11.53 -8.34 3.23
C ASN A 180 -12.13 -8.70 4.60
N ASP A 181 -13.00 -9.70 4.59
CA ASP A 181 -13.47 -10.40 5.77
C ASP A 181 -13.55 -11.89 5.43
N PRO A 182 -12.70 -12.74 6.02
CA PRO A 182 -11.69 -12.45 7.05
C PRO A 182 -10.49 -11.63 6.54
N LYS A 183 -9.78 -10.96 7.48
CA LYS A 183 -8.56 -10.17 7.22
C LYS A 183 -7.29 -11.00 7.07
N GLY A 184 -7.26 -12.22 7.57
CA GLY A 184 -6.11 -13.11 7.50
C GLY A 184 -6.16 -14.00 6.26
N LEU A 185 -4.98 -14.41 5.78
CA LEU A 185 -4.81 -15.43 4.75
C LEU A 185 -3.80 -16.46 5.22
N LEU A 186 -4.07 -17.76 5.05
CA LEU A 186 -3.15 -18.82 5.40
C LEU A 186 -3.09 -19.84 4.27
N LEU A 187 -1.90 -20.06 3.71
CA LEU A 187 -1.63 -21.11 2.75
C LEU A 187 -0.93 -22.29 3.42
N LEU A 188 -1.54 -23.46 3.40
CA LEU A 188 -0.99 -24.70 3.92
C LEU A 188 -0.67 -25.67 2.80
N GLY A 189 0.27 -26.58 3.03
CA GLY A 189 0.61 -27.65 2.11
C GLY A 189 2.09 -27.93 2.08
N GLN A 190 2.50 -29.08 1.54
CA GLN A 190 3.91 -29.48 1.50
C GLN A 190 4.81 -28.49 0.72
N GLY A 191 6.12 -28.65 0.89
CA GLY A 191 7.13 -27.85 0.20
C GLY A 191 7.00 -27.93 -1.32
N GLY A 192 7.18 -26.79 -1.99
CA GLY A 192 7.21 -26.73 -3.46
C GLY A 192 5.85 -26.80 -4.16
N LEU A 193 4.74 -26.49 -3.47
CA LEU A 193 3.40 -26.41 -4.08
C LEU A 193 3.02 -25.02 -4.60
N GLY A 194 3.91 -24.03 -4.54
CA GLY A 194 3.66 -22.66 -5.02
C GLY A 194 3.06 -21.70 -3.99
N LYS A 195 3.09 -22.03 -2.69
CA LYS A 195 2.60 -21.14 -1.61
C LYS A 195 3.29 -19.77 -1.61
N THR A 196 4.62 -19.76 -1.59
CA THR A 196 5.44 -18.54 -1.64
C THR A 196 5.10 -17.68 -2.86
N PHE A 197 4.99 -18.29 -4.05
CA PHE A 197 4.59 -17.60 -5.27
C PHE A 197 3.22 -16.91 -5.11
N LEU A 198 2.21 -17.62 -4.59
CA LEU A 198 0.87 -17.05 -4.40
C LEU A 198 0.87 -15.92 -3.37
N LEU A 199 1.62 -16.05 -2.27
CA LEU A 199 1.77 -14.97 -1.29
C LEU A 199 2.47 -13.74 -1.89
N ASN A 200 3.51 -13.95 -2.70
CA ASN A 200 4.24 -12.87 -3.36
C ASN A 200 3.37 -12.18 -4.43
N ALA A 201 2.53 -12.93 -5.13
CA ALA A 201 1.53 -12.38 -6.05
C ALA A 201 0.48 -11.53 -5.31
N VAL A 202 -0.03 -12.00 -4.17
CA VAL A 202 -0.93 -11.23 -3.29
C VAL A 202 -0.25 -9.94 -2.82
N ALA A 203 0.98 -10.05 -2.28
CA ALA A 203 1.75 -8.92 -1.79
C ALA A 203 1.96 -7.86 -2.89
N THR A 204 2.39 -8.29 -4.07
CA THR A 204 2.63 -7.40 -5.22
C THR A 204 1.35 -6.69 -5.64
N ARG A 205 0.24 -7.43 -5.78
CA ARG A 205 -1.05 -6.82 -6.14
C ARG A 205 -1.55 -5.82 -5.10
N VAL A 206 -1.33 -6.08 -3.80
CA VAL A 206 -1.70 -5.15 -2.73
C VAL A 206 -0.87 -3.87 -2.78
N VAL A 207 0.43 -3.95 -3.11
CA VAL A 207 1.28 -2.78 -3.35
C VAL A 207 0.81 -1.99 -4.57
N GLU A 208 0.49 -2.66 -5.68
CA GLU A 208 -0.04 -2.02 -6.91
C GLU A 208 -1.34 -1.25 -6.65
N ARG A 209 -2.15 -1.71 -5.68
CA ARG A 209 -3.38 -1.03 -5.24
C ARG A 209 -3.12 0.13 -4.28
N GLY A 210 -1.86 0.43 -3.97
CA GLY A 210 -1.47 1.58 -3.17
C GLY A 210 -1.48 1.34 -1.67
N TYR A 211 -1.33 0.09 -1.22
CA TYR A 211 -1.19 -0.26 0.20
C TYR A 211 0.24 -0.70 0.52
N SER A 212 0.62 -0.57 1.79
CA SER A 212 1.96 -0.94 2.26
C SER A 212 2.04 -2.41 2.65
N VAL A 213 3.13 -3.07 2.25
CA VAL A 213 3.35 -4.49 2.49
C VAL A 213 4.74 -4.73 3.04
N LEU A 214 4.81 -5.51 4.13
CA LEU A 214 6.06 -6.08 4.62
C LEU A 214 6.02 -7.59 4.37
N ASN A 215 6.94 -8.09 3.54
CA ASN A 215 7.02 -9.50 3.20
C ASN A 215 8.32 -10.11 3.70
N LEU A 216 8.25 -11.00 4.69
CA LEU A 216 9.41 -11.59 5.34
C LEU A 216 9.23 -13.09 5.51
N PRO A 217 10.31 -13.89 5.44
CA PRO A 217 10.29 -15.22 6.02
C PRO A 217 9.98 -15.14 7.53
N ALA A 218 9.23 -16.09 8.08
CA ALA A 218 8.96 -16.15 9.52
C ALA A 218 10.26 -16.18 10.34
N TYR A 219 11.28 -16.88 9.84
CA TYR A 219 12.64 -16.89 10.38
C TYR A 219 13.25 -15.49 10.52
N ALA A 220 13.13 -14.64 9.51
CA ALA A 220 13.67 -13.28 9.50
C ALA A 220 13.04 -12.41 10.58
N LEU A 221 11.72 -12.54 10.77
CA LEU A 221 11.00 -11.82 11.83
C LEU A 221 11.52 -12.23 13.21
N VAL A 222 11.63 -13.53 13.47
CA VAL A 222 12.10 -14.04 14.76
C VAL A 222 13.56 -13.64 15.03
N GLN A 223 14.43 -13.73 14.02
CA GLN A 223 15.81 -13.23 14.15
C GLN A 223 15.86 -11.75 14.51
N THR A 224 15.03 -10.93 13.87
CA THR A 224 14.94 -9.49 14.16
C THR A 224 14.52 -9.26 15.61
N VAL A 225 13.49 -9.99 16.07
CA VAL A 225 13.00 -9.91 17.45
C VAL A 225 14.10 -10.29 18.44
N LEU A 226 14.78 -11.42 18.22
CA LEU A 226 15.86 -11.88 19.10
C LEU A 226 17.02 -10.90 19.14
N SER A 227 17.45 -10.37 17.98
CA SER A 227 18.52 -9.38 17.90
C SER A 227 18.19 -8.10 18.68
N CYS A 228 16.96 -7.59 18.54
CA CYS A 228 16.51 -6.42 19.30
C CYS A 228 16.45 -6.70 20.81
N MET A 229 15.98 -7.88 21.22
CA MET A 229 15.97 -8.27 22.64
C MET A 229 17.38 -8.34 23.22
N SER A 230 18.32 -8.98 22.52
CA SER A 230 19.71 -9.10 22.95
C SER A 230 20.44 -7.76 23.01
N SER A 231 20.19 -6.88 22.04
CA SER A 231 20.79 -5.54 21.97
C SER A 231 20.04 -4.49 22.81
N ARG A 232 18.95 -4.87 23.50
CA ARG A 232 18.04 -3.97 24.24
C ARG A 232 17.52 -2.81 23.39
N GLN A 233 17.38 -3.04 22.09
CA GLN A 233 16.81 -2.08 21.16
C GLN A 233 15.28 -2.21 21.11
N PRO A 234 14.56 -1.11 20.85
CA PRO A 234 13.13 -1.16 20.64
C PRO A 234 12.79 -2.00 19.40
N LEU A 235 11.80 -2.88 19.53
CA LEU A 235 11.31 -3.69 18.41
C LEU A 235 10.75 -2.81 17.28
N PRO A 236 10.92 -3.23 16.01
CA PRO A 236 10.22 -2.61 14.89
C PRO A 236 8.69 -2.70 15.09
N ASP A 237 7.97 -1.70 14.60
CA ASP A 237 6.51 -1.72 14.64
C ASP A 237 5.97 -2.54 13.45
N PHE A 238 5.86 -3.85 13.65
CA PHE A 238 5.26 -4.76 12.67
C PHE A 238 3.74 -4.54 12.46
N THR A 239 3.13 -3.54 13.12
CA THR A 239 1.77 -3.07 12.81
C THR A 239 1.73 -1.85 11.88
N LEU A 240 2.89 -1.35 11.44
CA LEU A 240 2.97 -0.29 10.45
C LEU A 240 2.46 -0.69 9.05
N PRO A 241 2.81 -1.86 8.48
CA PRO A 241 2.33 -2.23 7.15
C PRO A 241 0.85 -2.61 7.18
N ASP A 242 0.12 -2.23 6.13
CA ASP A 242 -1.28 -2.61 5.93
C ASP A 242 -1.42 -4.14 5.84
N LEU A 243 -0.51 -4.78 5.10
CA LEU A 243 -0.38 -6.23 5.00
C LEU A 243 0.99 -6.69 5.50
N LEU A 244 1.01 -7.63 6.44
CA LEU A 244 2.21 -8.36 6.83
C LEU A 244 2.13 -9.76 6.23
N VAL A 245 3.15 -10.16 5.47
CA VAL A 245 3.29 -11.50 4.90
C VAL A 245 4.44 -12.21 5.61
N LEU A 246 4.14 -13.38 6.19
CA LEU A 246 5.09 -14.25 6.87
C LEU A 246 5.18 -15.60 6.14
N ASP A 247 6.21 -15.74 5.32
CA ASP A 247 6.43 -16.94 4.51
C ASP A 247 7.18 -18.02 5.31
N ASP A 248 6.90 -19.30 5.00
CA ASP A 248 7.53 -20.48 5.58
C ASP A 248 7.51 -20.50 7.12
N LEU A 249 6.32 -20.31 7.71
CA LEU A 249 6.07 -20.55 9.13
C LEU A 249 6.39 -22.02 9.47
N GLY A 250 7.34 -22.22 10.37
CA GLY A 250 7.85 -23.53 10.81
C GLY A 250 9.34 -23.71 10.58
N ALA A 251 9.98 -22.81 9.82
CA ALA A 251 11.43 -22.83 9.57
C ALA A 251 12.24 -22.04 10.60
N GLU A 252 11.58 -21.25 11.46
CA GLU A 252 12.21 -20.44 12.48
C GLU A 252 12.65 -21.24 13.72
N PRO A 253 13.66 -20.77 14.48
CA PRO A 253 14.02 -21.39 15.74
C PRO A 253 12.86 -21.30 16.74
N MET A 254 12.38 -22.46 17.20
CA MET A 254 11.39 -22.58 18.27
C MET A 254 12.07 -22.38 19.63
N LEU A 255 12.09 -21.14 20.11
CA LEU A 255 12.52 -20.82 21.47
C LEU A 255 11.30 -20.75 22.39
N ASN A 256 11.26 -21.66 23.36
CA ASN A 256 10.20 -21.72 24.36
C ASN A 256 10.00 -20.35 25.04
N ASN A 257 8.75 -19.93 25.17
CA ASN A 257 8.31 -18.66 25.77
C ASN A 257 8.75 -17.37 25.04
N ILE A 258 9.52 -17.47 23.94
CA ILE A 258 9.89 -16.29 23.15
C ILE A 258 9.15 -16.33 21.82
N THR A 259 9.46 -17.29 20.95
CA THR A 259 8.92 -17.29 19.58
C THR A 259 7.39 -17.34 19.56
N ARG A 260 6.79 -18.25 20.35
CA ARG A 260 5.33 -18.41 20.46
C ARG A 260 4.63 -17.16 20.99
N GLU A 261 5.17 -16.57 22.06
CA GLU A 261 4.57 -15.39 22.67
C GLU A 261 4.65 -14.17 21.75
N GLN A 262 5.78 -13.97 21.07
CA GLN A 262 5.99 -12.82 20.19
C GLN A 262 5.10 -12.93 18.94
N LEU A 263 5.02 -14.10 18.32
CA LEU A 263 4.11 -14.33 17.18
C LEU A 263 2.64 -14.18 17.58
N SER A 264 2.24 -14.70 18.76
CA SER A 264 0.87 -14.50 19.27
C SER A 264 0.56 -13.05 19.57
N ASN A 265 1.46 -12.31 20.19
CA ASN A 265 1.26 -10.90 20.52
C ASN A 265 1.19 -10.04 19.26
N LEU A 266 2.00 -10.36 18.25
CA LEU A 266 1.98 -9.71 16.95
C LEU A 266 0.64 -9.92 16.24
N LEU A 267 0.20 -11.18 16.13
CA LEU A 267 -1.09 -11.51 15.51
C LEU A 267 -2.24 -10.81 16.23
N ASP A 268 -2.24 -10.81 17.57
CA ASP A 268 -3.24 -10.12 18.40
C ASP A 268 -3.25 -8.61 18.18
N ALA A 269 -2.07 -7.99 18.06
CA ALA A 269 -1.95 -6.56 17.84
C ALA A 269 -2.49 -6.16 16.46
N ARG A 270 -2.18 -6.94 15.41
CA ARG A 270 -2.67 -6.69 14.04
C ARG A 270 -4.18 -6.90 13.95
N GLN A 271 -4.70 -8.00 14.49
CA GLN A 271 -6.15 -8.28 14.50
C GLN A 271 -6.96 -7.19 15.23
N ARG A 272 -6.49 -6.72 16.39
CA ARG A 272 -7.16 -5.62 17.13
C ARG A 272 -7.18 -4.30 16.37
N LYS A 273 -6.19 -4.06 15.51
CA LYS A 273 -6.13 -2.88 14.63
C LYS A 273 -6.86 -3.09 13.30
N GLY A 274 -7.46 -4.26 13.06
CA GLY A 274 -8.11 -4.58 11.79
C GLY A 274 -7.14 -4.77 10.62
N LEU A 275 -5.85 -5.01 10.90
CA LEU A 275 -4.80 -5.15 9.90
C LEU A 275 -4.67 -6.61 9.44
N ALA A 276 -4.41 -6.78 8.14
CA ALA A 276 -4.33 -8.10 7.51
C ALA A 276 -2.99 -8.78 7.77
N THR A 277 -2.99 -10.11 7.91
CA THR A 277 -1.74 -10.89 8.02
C THR A 277 -1.87 -12.14 7.18
N ALA A 278 -0.93 -12.34 6.27
CA ALA A 278 -0.87 -13.52 5.41
C ALA A 278 0.28 -14.44 5.85
N PHE A 279 0.04 -15.74 5.85
CA PHE A 279 0.99 -16.76 6.27
C PHE A 279 1.09 -17.87 5.24
N SER A 280 2.27 -18.50 5.12
CA SER A 280 2.37 -19.83 4.55
C SER A 280 3.02 -20.78 5.55
N SER A 281 2.68 -22.07 5.49
CA SER A 281 3.35 -23.09 6.28
C SER A 281 3.40 -24.43 5.55
N ASN A 282 4.47 -25.18 5.79
CA ASN A 282 4.59 -26.58 5.38
C ASN A 282 3.95 -27.55 6.37
N PHE A 283 3.49 -27.05 7.52
CA PHE A 283 2.81 -27.85 8.54
C PHE A 283 1.35 -28.12 8.22
N THR A 284 0.88 -29.23 8.75
CA THR A 284 -0.55 -29.53 8.91
C THR A 284 -1.15 -28.69 10.04
N ARG A 285 -2.49 -28.66 10.13
CA ARG A 285 -3.18 -27.92 11.20
C ARG A 285 -2.80 -28.44 12.58
N GLU A 286 -2.67 -29.74 12.71
CA GLU A 286 -2.30 -30.45 13.93
C GLU A 286 -0.87 -30.07 14.35
N GLN A 287 0.07 -30.07 13.40
CA GLN A 287 1.44 -29.65 13.65
C GLN A 287 1.54 -28.17 14.05
N ILE A 288 0.72 -27.28 13.48
CA ILE A 288 0.67 -25.87 13.92
C ILE A 288 0.25 -25.77 15.39
N ILE A 289 -0.73 -26.58 15.83
CA ILE A 289 -1.19 -26.61 17.22
C ILE A 289 -0.08 -27.10 18.16
N GLU A 290 0.60 -28.19 17.77
CA GLU A 290 1.70 -28.77 18.54
C GLU A 290 2.89 -27.82 18.68
N GLU A 291 3.32 -27.21 17.56
CA GLU A 291 4.53 -26.40 17.49
C GLU A 291 4.34 -24.97 18.01
N TYR A 292 3.18 -24.35 17.81
CA TYR A 292 2.94 -22.96 18.23
C TYR A 292 2.05 -22.82 19.46
N GLY A 293 1.42 -23.92 19.89
CA GLY A 293 0.47 -23.93 20.99
C GLY A 293 -0.92 -23.44 20.59
N GLU A 294 -1.91 -23.89 21.35
CA GLU A 294 -3.34 -23.67 21.09
C GLU A 294 -3.72 -22.19 20.91
N ARG A 295 -3.16 -21.29 21.73
CA ARG A 295 -3.52 -19.87 21.71
C ARG A 295 -3.21 -19.21 20.37
N PHE A 296 -2.05 -19.49 19.79
CA PHE A 296 -1.66 -18.97 18.48
C PHE A 296 -2.42 -19.69 17.37
N ALA A 297 -2.40 -21.03 17.42
CA ALA A 297 -2.99 -21.88 16.39
C ALA A 297 -4.49 -21.63 16.21
N PHE A 298 -5.28 -21.53 17.28
CA PHE A 298 -6.72 -21.30 17.16
C PHE A 298 -7.08 -19.92 16.59
N ARG A 299 -6.25 -18.91 16.82
CA ARG A 299 -6.44 -17.59 16.20
C ARG A 299 -6.04 -17.57 14.74
N LEU A 300 -4.94 -18.25 14.43
CA LEU A 300 -4.46 -18.38 13.06
C LEU A 300 -5.43 -19.19 12.20
N LEU A 301 -5.96 -20.29 12.72
CA LEU A 301 -6.83 -21.24 12.00
C LEU A 301 -8.33 -20.91 12.07
N SER A 302 -8.72 -19.90 12.85
CA SER A 302 -10.13 -19.52 13.01
C SER A 302 -10.70 -18.97 11.68
N PRO A 303 -11.80 -19.55 11.15
CA PRO A 303 -12.42 -19.07 9.91
C PRO A 303 -12.97 -17.64 9.99
N ARG A 304 -13.20 -17.12 11.21
CA ARG A 304 -13.66 -15.73 11.42
C ARG A 304 -12.55 -14.70 11.21
N SER A 305 -11.29 -15.11 11.35
CA SER A 305 -10.14 -14.20 11.29
C SER A 305 -9.21 -14.50 10.12
N THR A 306 -9.22 -15.73 9.61
CA THR A 306 -8.28 -16.16 8.57
C THR A 306 -8.94 -17.06 7.52
N LEU A 307 -8.78 -16.71 6.25
CA LEU A 307 -9.07 -17.57 5.12
C LEU A 307 -7.95 -18.60 4.95
N THR A 308 -8.23 -19.88 5.17
CA THR A 308 -7.23 -20.96 5.04
C THR A 308 -7.42 -21.72 3.73
N LEU A 309 -6.35 -21.83 2.95
CA LEU A 309 -6.28 -22.58 1.70
C LEU A 309 -5.26 -23.71 1.83
N GLU A 310 -5.66 -24.93 1.50
CA GLU A 310 -4.78 -26.11 1.50
C GLU A 310 -4.41 -26.48 0.07
N LEU A 311 -3.12 -26.39 -0.23
CA LEU A 311 -2.53 -26.87 -1.47
C LEU A 311 -2.11 -28.32 -1.31
N LEU A 312 -2.50 -29.16 -2.28
CA LEU A 312 -2.21 -30.59 -2.32
C LEU A 312 -1.67 -30.97 -3.69
N GLY A 313 -0.67 -31.84 -3.73
CA GLY A 313 -0.11 -32.38 -4.97
C GLY A 313 1.37 -32.71 -4.86
N ASP A 314 2.02 -32.86 -6.01
CA ASP A 314 3.45 -33.16 -6.09
C ASP A 314 4.29 -31.90 -5.91
N ASN A 315 5.47 -32.06 -5.32
CA ASN A 315 6.47 -31.02 -5.20
C ASN A 315 6.98 -30.58 -6.59
N LEU A 316 6.88 -29.28 -6.89
CA LEU A 316 7.32 -28.71 -8.18
C LEU A 316 8.84 -28.49 -8.25
N ARG A 317 9.54 -28.39 -7.10
CA ARG A 317 11.00 -28.11 -7.03
C ARG A 317 11.85 -29.26 -7.57
N THR A 318 11.29 -30.46 -7.72
CA THR A 318 11.98 -31.60 -8.32
C THR A 318 11.89 -31.62 -9.85
N ARG A 319 11.20 -30.64 -10.46
CA ARG A 319 10.86 -30.63 -11.89
C ARG A 319 11.17 -29.29 -12.60
N LEU A 320 11.61 -28.27 -11.86
CA LEU A 320 12.06 -26.96 -12.36
C LEU A 320 13.58 -26.88 -12.24
#